data_AF-A0A378T8G3-F1
#
_entry.id   AF-A0A378T8G3-F1
#
_cell.length_a   1.000
_cell.length_b   1.000
_cell.length_c   1.000
_cell.angle_alpha   90.00
_cell.angle_beta   90.00
_cell.angle_gamma   90.00
#
_symmetry.space_group_name_H-M   'P 1'
#
loop_
_entity.id
_entity.type
_entity.pdbx_description
1 polymer ?
#
loop_
_entity_poly.entity_id
_entity_poly.type
_entity_poly.pdbx_seq_one_letter_code
_entity_poly.pdbx_strand_id
1 'polypeptide(L)'
;MAMILLILLIIVAIAVLWFWVKSLIIMKDNTLFLALGIFFSPIPQIIYFFTKRDEMDDSDIGTMKKYFMAMGAYTILIIAYVAILTS
;
A
#
# COMPACT_ATOMS: atom_id res chain seq x y z
N MET A 1 -26.07 -1.26 1.26
CA MET A 1 -24.82 -2.05 1.31
C MET A 1 -23.70 -1.42 0.47
N ALA A 2 -23.92 -1.17 -0.83
CA ALA A 2 -22.92 -0.55 -1.71
C ALA A 2 -22.38 0.81 -1.21
N MET A 3 -23.24 1.70 -0.69
CA MET A 3 -22.81 3.01 -0.18
C MET A 3 -21.86 2.93 1.02
N ILE A 4 -22.08 1.98 1.94
CA ILE A 4 -21.22 1.77 3.11
C ILE A 4 -19.84 1.26 2.65
N LEU A 5 -19.83 0.32 1.69
CA LEU A 5 -18.58 -0.17 1.08
C LEU A 5 -17.82 0.92 0.33
N LEU A 6 -18.53 1.82 -0.37
CA LEU A 6 -17.93 2.96 -1.03
C LEU A 6 -17.24 3.90 -0.03
N ILE A 7 -17.89 4.19 1.10
CA ILE A 7 -17.28 5.01 2.17
C ILE A 7 -16.04 4.32 2.75
N LEU A 8 -16.12 3.01 3.03
CA LEU A 8 -14.97 2.24 3.50
C LEU A 8 -13.83 2.22 2.47
N LEU A 9 -14.14 2.07 1.19
CA LEU A 9 -13.18 2.15 0.09
C LEU A 9 -12.44 3.49 0.07
N ILE A 10 -13.16 4.60 0.26
CA ILE A 10 -12.56 5.94 0.33
C ILE A 10 -11.60 6.05 1.52
N ILE A 11 -12.02 5.60 2.71
CA ILE A 11 -11.17 5.64 3.91
C ILE A 11 -9.89 4.81 3.70
N VAL A 12 -10.03 3.60 3.16
CA VAL A 12 -8.88 2.72 2.90
C VAL A 12 -8.00 3.26 1.77
N ALA A 13 -8.56 3.89 0.73
CA ALA A 13 -7.80 4.56 -0.31
C ALA A 13 -6.92 5.69 0.25
N ILE A 14 -7.45 6.49 1.18
CA ILE A 14 -6.67 7.52 1.88
C ILE A 14 -5.54 6.90 2.68
N ALA A 15 -5.81 5.80 3.41
CA ALA A 15 -4.78 5.08 4.14
C ALA A 15 -3.69 4.51 3.22
N VAL A 16 -4.08 3.94 2.08
CA VAL A 16 -3.15 3.46 1.04
C VAL A 16 -2.27 4.60 0.55
N LEU A 17 -2.83 5.74 0.18
CA LEU A 17 -2.04 6.90 -0.27
C LEU A 17 -1.08 7.39 0.81
N TRP A 18 -1.54 7.48 2.05
CA TRP A 18 -0.72 7.90 3.19
C TRP A 18 0.48 6.98 3.40
N PHE A 19 0.25 5.66 3.46
CA PHE A 19 1.32 4.69 3.66
C PHE A 19 2.18 4.50 2.40
N TRP A 20 1.62 4.71 1.21
CA TRP A 20 2.38 4.72 -0.03
C TRP A 20 3.44 5.82 -0.02
N VAL A 21 3.06 7.08 0.27
CA VAL A 21 4.03 8.18 0.39
C VAL A 21 5.10 7.87 1.43
N LYS A 22 4.71 7.36 2.61
CA LYS A 22 5.70 6.97 3.63
C LYS A 22 6.64 5.86 3.17
N SER A 23 6.13 4.86 2.45
CA SER A 23 6.97 3.80 1.87
C SER A 23 7.99 4.34 0.87
N LEU A 24 7.63 5.37 0.09
CA LEU A 24 8.56 6.05 -0.82
C LEU A 24 9.66 6.78 -0.05
N ILE A 25 9.32 7.45 1.06
CA ILE A 25 10.31 8.14 1.90
C ILE A 25 11.35 7.16 2.46
N ILE A 26 10.94 5.95 2.84
CA ILE A 26 11.86 4.90 3.31
C ILE A 26 12.83 4.46 2.20
N MET A 27 12.41 4.54 0.94
CA MET A 27 13.23 4.21 -0.23
C MET A 27 14.04 5.40 -0.76
N LYS A 28 14.02 6.57 -0.10
CA LYS A 28 14.62 7.83 -0.62
C LYS A 28 16.09 7.69 -0.99
N ASP A 29 16.83 6.87 -0.24
CA ASP A 29 18.28 6.68 -0.41
C ASP A 29 18.61 5.68 -1.54
N ASN A 30 17.59 5.06 -2.13
CA ASN A 30 17.71 4.19 -3.30
C ASN A 30 16.87 4.71 -4.47
N THR A 31 17.48 5.55 -5.31
CA THR A 31 16.80 6.23 -6.42
C THR A 31 16.09 5.28 -7.38
N LEU A 32 16.65 4.10 -7.65
CA LEU A 32 16.02 3.12 -8.53
C LEU A 32 14.72 2.57 -7.93
N PHE A 33 14.76 2.13 -6.67
CA PHE A 33 13.57 1.62 -5.99
C PHE A 33 12.53 2.71 -5.74
N LEU A 34 12.96 3.95 -5.48
CA LEU A 34 12.07 5.10 -5.37
C LEU A 34 11.31 5.35 -6.67
N ALA A 35 12.03 5.44 -7.79
CA ALA A 35 11.42 5.66 -9.11
C ALA A 35 10.47 4.53 -9.47
N LEU A 36 10.91 3.27 -9.33
CA LEU A 36 10.04 2.11 -9.57
C LEU A 36 8.82 2.12 -8.65
N GLY A 37 9.02 2.45 -7.36
CA GLY A 37 7.95 2.51 -6.37
C GLY A 37 6.87 3.55 -6.68
N ILE A 38 7.21 4.64 -7.37
CA ILE A 38 6.24 5.65 -7.82
C ILE A 38 5.37 5.09 -8.95
N PHE A 39 5.96 4.40 -9.93
CA PHE A 39 5.26 3.99 -11.15
C PHE A 39 4.65 2.59 -11.11
N PHE A 40 5.22 1.67 -10.32
CA PHE A 40 4.89 0.24 -10.33
C PHE A 40 4.48 -0.29 -8.96
N SER A 41 4.05 0.60 -8.07
CA SER A 41 3.56 0.24 -6.74
C SER A 41 2.44 -0.82 -6.81
N PRO A 42 2.41 -1.81 -5.89
CA PRO A 42 3.22 -1.97 -4.67
C PRO A 42 4.47 -2.84 -4.85
N ILE A 43 4.71 -3.39 -6.04
CA ILE A 43 5.68 -4.49 -6.24
C ILE A 43 7.11 -4.09 -5.84
N PRO A 44 7.65 -2.93 -6.27
CA PRO A 44 9.00 -2.50 -5.88
C PRO A 44 9.14 -2.30 -4.37
N GLN A 45 8.12 -1.80 -3.68
CA GLN A 45 8.12 -1.66 -2.22
C GLN A 45 8.23 -3.03 -1.53
N ILE A 46 7.54 -4.05 -2.04
CA ILE A 46 7.60 -5.41 -1.51
C ILE A 46 9.01 -5.99 -1.71
N ILE A 47 9.57 -5.88 -2.92
CA ILE A 47 10.93 -6.35 -3.21
C ILE A 47 11.93 -5.62 -2.32
N TYR A 48 11.84 -4.29 -2.24
CA TYR A 48 12.70 -3.47 -1.38
C TYR A 48 12.63 -3.94 0.06
N PHE A 49 11.42 -4.12 0.60
CA PHE A 49 11.21 -4.60 1.97
C PHE A 49 11.93 -5.92 2.22
N PHE A 50 11.84 -6.91 1.34
CA PHE A 50 12.54 -8.19 1.55
C PHE A 50 14.05 -8.09 1.37
N THR A 51 14.54 -7.25 0.46
CA THR A 51 15.99 -7.10 0.21
C THR A 51 16.72 -6.25 1.25
N LYS A 52 16.02 -5.32 1.89
CA LYS A 52 16.60 -4.30 2.78
C LYS A 52 16.06 -4.33 4.21
N ARG A 53 15.25 -5.33 4.55
CA ARG A 53 14.62 -5.45 5.87
C ARG A 53 15.60 -5.34 7.03
N ASP A 54 16.75 -5.99 6.93
CA ASP A 54 17.72 -6.09 8.02
C ASP A 54 18.45 -4.76 8.27
N GLU A 55 18.36 -3.83 7.31
CA GLU A 55 18.91 -2.48 7.38
C GLU A 55 17.85 -1.45 7.84
N MET A 56 16.58 -1.84 7.95
CA MET A 56 15.47 -0.97 8.35
C MET A 56 15.31 -0.95 9.87
N ASP A 57 14.92 0.20 10.41
CA ASP A 57 14.46 0.27 11.80
C ASP A 57 13.04 -0.31 11.96
N ASP A 58 12.64 -0.54 13.21
CA ASP A 58 11.32 -1.12 13.52
C ASP A 58 10.15 -0.22 13.04
N SER A 59 10.37 1.09 12.97
CA SER A 59 9.37 2.06 12.52
C SER A 59 9.12 1.95 11.02
N ASP A 60 10.18 1.80 10.23
CA ASP A 60 10.17 1.64 8.79
C ASP A 60 9.59 0.29 8.40
N ILE A 61 9.98 -0.77 9.11
CA ILE A 61 9.36 -2.09 8.97
C ILE A 61 7.86 -2.01 9.25
N GLY A 62 7.48 -1.33 10.33
CA GLY A 62 6.08 -1.11 10.69
C GLY A 62 5.31 -0.35 9.61
N THR A 63 5.93 0.65 9.00
CA THR A 63 5.34 1.47 7.94
C THR A 63 5.14 0.67 6.65
N MET A 64 6.15 -0.08 6.21
CA MET A 64 6.06 -0.96 5.04
C MET A 64 4.97 -2.03 5.21
N LYS A 65 4.90 -2.67 6.38
CA LYS A 65 3.83 -3.64 6.69
C LYS A 65 2.45 -2.99 6.65
N LYS A 66 2.28 -1.79 7.22
CA LYS A 66 1.00 -1.05 7.18
C LYS A 66 0.60 -0.69 5.76
N TYR A 67 1.57 -0.32 4.91
CA TYR A 67 1.34 -0.10 3.48
C TYR A 67 0.79 -1.37 2.81
N PHE A 68 1.44 -2.53 3.01
CA PHE A 68 0.99 -3.79 2.42
C PHE A 68 -0.39 -4.23 2.93
N MET A 69 -0.66 -4.07 4.23
CA MET A 69 -1.98 -4.36 4.79
C MET A 69 -3.06 -3.45 4.22
N ALA A 70 -2.79 -2.15 4.07
CA ALA A 70 -3.72 -1.20 3.47
C ALA A 70 -4.01 -1.57 2.00
N MET A 71 -2.99 -1.94 1.22
CA MET A 71 -3.15 -2.42 -0.15
C MET A 71 -3.99 -3.69 -0.24
N GLY A 72 -3.75 -4.65 0.66
CA GLY A 72 -4.53 -5.89 0.74
C GLY A 72 -6.00 -5.60 1.07
N ALA A 73 -6.26 -4.77 2.08
CA ALA A 73 -7.61 -4.35 2.46
C ALA A 73 -8.33 -3.62 1.31
N TYR A 74 -7.63 -2.72 0.62
CA TYR A 74 -8.17 -1.98 -0.52
C TYR A 74 -8.60 -2.92 -1.65
N THR A 75 -7.74 -3.88 -1.98
CA THR A 75 -7.99 -4.89 -3.02
C THR A 75 -9.23 -5.73 -2.69
N ILE A 76 -9.33 -6.23 -1.45
CA ILE A 76 -10.48 -7.02 -1.00
C ILE A 76 -11.77 -6.20 -1.07
N LEU A 77 -11.74 -4.94 -0.63
CA LEU A 77 -12.91 -4.06 -0.67
C LEU A 77 -13.35 -3.74 -2.11
N ILE A 78 -12.42 -3.58 -3.05
CA ILE A 78 -12.77 -3.37 -4.46
C ILE A 78 -13.49 -4.61 -5.00
N ILE A 79 -12.93 -5.81 -4.77
CA ILE A 79 -13.51 -7.06 -5.24
C ILE A 79 -14.93 -7.23 -4.67
N ALA A 80 -15.11 -6.99 -3.37
CA ALA A 80 -16.40 -7.08 -2.71
C ALA A 80 -17.41 -6.05 -3.27
N TYR A 81 -16.97 -4.82 -3.51
CA TYR A 81 -17.81 -3.78 -4.09
C TYR A 81 -18.26 -4.12 -5.50
N VAL A 82 -17.35 -4.58 -6.36
CA VAL A 82 -17.67 -5.00 -7.74
C VAL A 82 -18.64 -6.17 -7.73
N ALA A 83 -18.40 -7.19 -6.90
CA ALA A 83 -19.29 -8.36 -6.79
C ALA A 83 -20.72 -7.96 -6.43
N ILE A 84 -20.90 -6.97 -5.55
CA ILE A 84 -22.20 -6.43 -5.14
C ILE A 84 -22.84 -5.57 -6.23
N LEU A 85 -22.05 -4.88 -7.06
CA LEU A 85 -22.59 -4.10 -8.17
C LEU A 85 -23.06 -4.98 -9.34
N THR A 86 -22.48 -6.18 -9.48
CA THR A 86 -22.81 -7.13 -10.54
C THR A 86 -23.85 -8.18 -10.15
N SER A 87 -24.30 -8.19 -8.90
CA SER A 87 -25.36 -9.06 -8.36
C SER A 87 -26.73 -8.41 -8.43
#